data_AF-A0A4P9ZQG5-F1
#
_entry.id   AF-A0A4P9ZQG5-F1
#
_cell.length_a   1.000
_cell.length_b   1.000
_cell.length_c   1.000
_cell.angle_alpha   90.00
_cell.angle_beta   90.00
_cell.angle_gamma   90.00
#
_symmetry.space_group_name_H-M   'P 1'
#
loop_
_entity.id
_entity.type
_entity.pdbx_description
1 polymer ?
#
loop_
_entity_poly.entity_id
_entity_poly.type
_entity_poly.pdbx_seq_one_letter_code
_entity_poly.pdbx_strand_id
1 'polypeptide(L)'
;PPSPNPLVRIRPITQPLSHPACGQCGLFAARRLPPRSLVAVYMGRVTDYDRACPSSDYVLGLDPRDFTPAPNRRLAIDADARGNEARFVNDYRGIASVPNVEFADFLHESTGFVYMGIWTLADPIQPQAELLINYGKRFWSSR
;
A
#
# COMPACT_ATOMS: atom_id res chain seq x y z
N PRO A 1 9.64 6.03 -7.35
CA PRO A 1 10.91 5.71 -6.65
C PRO A 1 11.41 4.31 -7.03
N PRO A 2 12.71 4.10 -7.27
CA PRO A 2 13.25 2.78 -7.55
C PRO A 2 13.17 1.86 -6.33
N SER A 3 13.03 0.55 -6.57
CA SER A 3 13.24 -0.50 -5.56
C SER A 3 14.64 -1.11 -5.77
N PRO A 4 15.44 -1.37 -4.71
CA PRO A 4 15.11 -1.18 -3.30
C PRO A 4 15.04 0.29 -2.87
N ASN A 5 14.03 0.63 -2.07
CA ASN A 5 13.68 2.01 -1.76
C ASN A 5 14.37 2.51 -0.48
N PRO A 6 15.28 3.50 -0.57
CA PRO A 6 16.04 3.97 0.59
C PRO A 6 15.22 4.77 1.61
N LEU A 7 13.95 5.08 1.32
CA LEU A 7 13.03 5.81 2.20
C LEU A 7 12.35 4.91 3.24
N VAL A 8 12.33 3.59 3.03
CA VAL A 8 11.59 2.65 3.86
C VAL A 8 12.43 1.48 4.32
N ARG A 9 11.97 0.80 5.38
CA ARG A 9 12.53 -0.47 5.88
C ARG A 9 11.39 -1.41 6.22
N ILE A 10 11.51 -2.66 5.82
CA ILE A 10 10.64 -3.73 6.31
C ILE A 10 11.19 -4.17 7.67
N ARG A 11 10.34 -4.24 8.69
CA ARG A 11 10.72 -4.73 10.03
C ARG A 11 9.69 -5.75 10.53
N PRO A 12 10.12 -6.81 11.23
CA PRO A 12 9.21 -7.67 11.96
C PRO A 12 8.43 -6.88 13.03
N ILE A 13 7.16 -7.23 13.23
CA ILE A 13 6.32 -6.68 14.28
C ILE A 13 6.19 -7.75 15.37
N THR A 14 6.89 -7.56 16.48
CA THR A 14 6.86 -8.50 17.61
C THR A 14 6.19 -7.93 18.85
N GLN A 15 5.99 -6.61 18.91
CA GLN A 15 5.34 -5.89 20.00
C GLN A 15 4.65 -4.61 19.50
N PRO A 16 3.61 -4.12 20.18
CA PRO A 16 2.91 -4.82 21.28
C PRO A 16 2.17 -6.06 20.76
N LEU A 17 1.91 -7.04 21.63
CA LEU A 17 1.14 -8.25 21.25
C LEU A 17 -0.28 -7.92 20.77
N SER A 18 -0.80 -6.75 21.13
CA SER A 18 -2.10 -6.23 20.67
C SER A 18 -2.08 -5.73 19.22
N HIS A 19 -0.91 -5.63 18.60
CA HIS A 19 -0.79 -5.16 17.22
C HIS A 19 -1.48 -6.16 16.27
N PRO A 20 -2.42 -5.75 15.39
CA PRO A 20 -3.14 -6.68 14.51
C PRO A 20 -2.23 -7.51 13.60
N ALA A 21 -1.12 -6.94 13.15
CA ALA A 21 -0.07 -7.62 12.38
C ALA A 21 1.07 -8.20 13.25
N CYS A 22 0.87 -8.44 14.55
CA CYS A 22 1.89 -9.07 15.40
C CYS A 22 2.25 -10.48 14.87
N GLY A 23 3.56 -10.75 14.73
CA GLY A 23 4.09 -11.95 14.09
C GLY A 23 4.30 -11.82 12.58
N GLN A 24 3.87 -10.72 11.97
CA GLN A 24 4.13 -10.38 10.57
C GLN A 24 5.20 -9.28 10.46
N CYS A 25 5.29 -8.62 9.30
CA CYS A 25 6.16 -7.48 9.07
C CYS A 25 5.35 -6.22 8.80
N GLY A 26 5.95 -5.07 9.08
CA GLY A 26 5.43 -3.76 8.70
C GLY A 26 6.43 -2.96 7.87
N LEU A 27 5.94 -1.89 7.25
CA LEU A 27 6.75 -0.94 6.50
C LEU A 27 6.99 0.31 7.34
N PHE A 28 8.25 0.66 7.57
CA PHE A 28 8.65 1.74 8.46
C PHE A 28 9.45 2.80 7.72
N ALA A 29 9.30 4.06 8.13
CA ALA A 29 10.10 5.16 7.60
C ALA A 29 11.59 4.99 7.96
N ALA A 30 12.47 4.97 6.96
CA ALA A 30 13.92 4.89 7.17
C ALA A 30 14.54 6.23 7.58
N ARG A 31 13.84 7.33 7.28
CA ARG A 31 14.21 8.72 7.55
C ARG A 31 12.94 9.56 7.67
N ARG A 32 13.06 10.84 8.00
CA ARG A 32 11.91 11.76 7.97
C ARG A 32 11.34 11.85 6.56
N LEU A 33 10.03 11.60 6.41
CA LEU A 33 9.33 11.73 5.14
C LEU A 33 8.57 13.07 5.13
N PRO A 34 8.71 13.90 4.07
CA PRO A 34 7.96 15.13 3.94
C PRO A 34 6.44 14.88 3.84
N PRO A 35 5.58 15.86 4.14
CA PRO A 35 4.18 15.81 3.77
C PRO A 35 3.96 15.67 2.26
N ARG A 36 2.83 15.10 1.85
CA ARG A 36 2.34 15.06 0.45
C ARG A 36 3.40 14.59 -0.55
N SER A 37 4.15 13.55 -0.19
CA SER A 37 5.27 13.06 -0.99
C SER A 37 5.13 11.58 -1.31
N LEU A 38 5.52 11.20 -2.54
CA LEU A 38 5.52 9.82 -2.99
C LEU A 38 6.58 9.02 -2.24
N VAL A 39 6.13 8.05 -1.43
CA VAL A 39 7.00 7.17 -0.65
C VAL A 39 7.46 6.00 -1.50
N ALA A 40 6.52 5.24 -2.05
CA ALA A 40 6.78 4.01 -2.81
C ALA A 40 5.68 3.79 -3.86
N VAL A 41 5.97 2.99 -4.87
CA VAL A 41 4.96 2.47 -5.80
C VAL A 41 4.50 1.10 -5.30
N TYR A 42 3.19 0.85 -5.27
CA TYR A 42 2.64 -0.46 -4.93
C TYR A 42 2.77 -1.40 -6.14
N MET A 43 3.81 -2.23 -6.14
CA MET A 43 4.11 -3.13 -7.26
C MET A 43 3.54 -4.52 -7.02
N GLY A 44 2.95 -5.09 -8.06
CA GLY A 44 2.50 -6.47 -8.07
C GLY A 44 2.11 -6.95 -9.46
N ARG A 45 1.53 -8.16 -9.55
CA ARG A 45 0.97 -8.65 -10.82
C ARG A 45 -0.35 -7.93 -11.08
N VAL A 46 -0.45 -7.25 -12.22
CA VAL A 46 -1.73 -6.70 -12.69
C VAL A 46 -2.62 -7.84 -13.18
N THR A 47 -3.85 -7.91 -12.68
CA THR A 47 -4.84 -8.94 -13.01
C THR A 47 -6.23 -8.34 -13.11
N ASP A 48 -7.17 -9.06 -13.72
CA ASP A 48 -8.59 -8.78 -13.50
C ASP A 48 -8.90 -9.06 -12.02
N TYR A 49 -9.63 -8.16 -11.36
CA TYR A 49 -9.97 -8.24 -9.94
C TYR A 49 -10.66 -9.56 -9.60
N ASP A 50 -11.60 -10.00 -10.44
CA ASP A 50 -12.34 -11.26 -10.23
C ASP A 50 -11.47 -12.51 -10.46
N ARG A 51 -10.25 -12.35 -10.99
CA ARG A 51 -9.23 -13.40 -11.16
C ARG A 51 -8.06 -13.28 -10.17
N ALA A 52 -8.06 -12.24 -9.33
CA ALA A 52 -7.08 -12.12 -8.26
C ALA A 52 -7.23 -13.31 -7.30
N CYS A 53 -6.13 -13.73 -6.68
CA CYS A 53 -6.16 -14.87 -5.77
C CYS A 53 -7.10 -14.55 -4.59
N PRO A 54 -8.20 -15.29 -4.36
CA PRO A 54 -9.16 -14.95 -3.30
C PRO A 54 -8.59 -15.04 -1.89
N SER A 55 -7.50 -15.80 -1.71
CA SER A 55 -6.78 -15.92 -0.44
C SER A 55 -5.59 -14.96 -0.31
N SER A 56 -5.37 -14.09 -1.31
CA SER A 56 -4.29 -13.10 -1.25
C SER A 56 -4.75 -11.89 -0.45
N ASP A 57 -4.01 -11.62 0.62
CA ASP A 57 -4.17 -10.45 1.46
C ASP A 57 -3.55 -9.19 0.84
N TYR A 58 -2.91 -9.34 -0.32
CA TYR A 58 -2.12 -8.32 -1.01
C TYR A 58 -2.77 -7.84 -2.31
N VAL A 59 -4.09 -8.02 -2.44
CA VAL A 59 -4.88 -7.56 -3.58
C VAL A 59 -5.34 -6.12 -3.35
N LEU A 60 -4.85 -5.21 -4.18
CA LEU A 60 -5.32 -3.84 -4.25
C LEU A 60 -6.20 -3.65 -5.50
N GLY A 61 -7.50 -3.50 -5.28
CA GLY A 61 -8.44 -3.19 -6.35
C GLY A 61 -8.27 -1.77 -6.84
N LEU A 62 -8.25 -1.60 -8.17
CA LEU A 62 -8.19 -0.30 -8.83
C LEU A 62 -9.61 0.15 -9.19
N ASP A 63 -9.90 1.45 -9.07
CA ASP A 63 -11.21 1.98 -9.44
C ASP A 63 -11.39 1.86 -10.96
N PRO A 64 -12.47 1.21 -11.45
CA PRO A 64 -12.71 1.05 -12.88
C PRO A 64 -12.79 2.40 -13.62
N ARG A 65 -13.25 3.46 -12.94
CA ARG A 65 -13.38 4.81 -13.50
C ARG A 65 -12.03 5.43 -13.88
N ASP A 66 -10.96 5.00 -13.22
CA ASP A 66 -9.63 5.57 -13.40
C ASP A 66 -8.84 4.82 -14.50
N PHE A 67 -9.22 3.57 -14.82
CA PHE A 67 -8.36 2.68 -15.63
C PHE A 67 -9.05 1.93 -16.77
N THR A 68 -10.38 1.84 -16.83
CA THR A 68 -11.02 1.06 -17.91
C THR A 68 -12.28 1.73 -18.49
N PRO A 69 -12.41 1.80 -19.82
CA PRO A 69 -13.65 2.23 -20.47
C PRO A 69 -14.74 1.14 -20.45
N ALA A 70 -14.41 -0.07 -19.97
CA ALA A 70 -15.31 -1.20 -19.95
C ALA A 70 -16.00 -1.28 -18.57
N PRO A 71 -17.33 -1.02 -18.47
CA PRO A 71 -18.01 -0.83 -17.19
C PRO A 71 -17.94 -2.02 -16.22
N ASN A 72 -17.60 -3.22 -16.73
CA ASN A 72 -17.53 -4.45 -15.95
C ASN A 72 -16.11 -4.97 -15.73
N ARG A 73 -15.07 -4.29 -16.23
CA ARG A 73 -13.69 -4.74 -16.04
C ARG A 73 -13.06 -3.96 -14.89
N ARG A 74 -12.79 -4.66 -13.79
CA ARG A 74 -12.09 -4.11 -12.63
C ARG A 74 -10.68 -4.69 -12.62
N LEU A 75 -9.68 -3.84 -12.56
CA LEU A 75 -8.28 -4.28 -12.45
C LEU A 75 -7.88 -4.35 -10.98
N ALA A 76 -6.88 -5.16 -10.69
CA ALA A 76 -6.24 -5.24 -9.39
C ALA A 76 -4.73 -5.42 -9.54
N ILE A 77 -4.00 -5.02 -8.49
CA ILE A 77 -2.60 -5.33 -8.31
C ILE A 77 -2.52 -6.38 -7.21
N ASP A 78 -2.06 -7.59 -7.53
CA ASP A 78 -1.83 -8.66 -6.56
C ASP A 78 -0.34 -8.76 -6.26
N ALA A 79 0.05 -8.34 -5.06
CA ALA A 79 1.45 -8.30 -4.63
C ALA A 79 1.88 -9.54 -3.82
N ASP A 80 1.11 -10.63 -3.81
CA ASP A 80 1.40 -11.80 -2.97
C ASP A 80 2.68 -12.54 -3.38
N ALA A 81 2.71 -13.06 -4.62
CA ALA A 81 3.85 -13.81 -5.13
C ALA A 81 4.97 -12.91 -5.69
N ARG A 82 4.63 -11.70 -6.11
CA ARG A 82 5.55 -10.74 -6.73
C ARG A 82 5.16 -9.35 -6.27
N GLY A 83 6.00 -8.72 -5.46
CA GLY A 83 5.78 -7.35 -5.00
C GLY A 83 7.06 -6.75 -4.44
N ASN A 84 7.03 -5.45 -4.21
CA ASN A 84 8.14 -4.71 -3.59
C ASN A 84 7.82 -4.40 -2.11
N GLU A 85 8.59 -3.53 -1.48
CA GLU A 85 8.46 -3.20 -0.06
C GLU A 85 7.08 -2.61 0.31
N ALA A 86 6.41 -1.97 -0.65
CA ALA A 86 5.10 -1.35 -0.46
C ALA A 86 4.03 -2.36 -0.01
N ARG A 87 4.19 -3.67 -0.30
CA ARG A 87 3.25 -4.72 0.10
C ARG A 87 3.15 -4.92 1.62
N PHE A 88 4.12 -4.41 2.39
CA PHE A 88 4.17 -4.54 3.86
C PHE A 88 3.55 -3.34 4.60
N VAL A 89 2.90 -2.41 3.90
CA VAL A 89 2.14 -1.33 4.56
C VAL A 89 0.91 -1.95 5.24
N ASN A 90 0.67 -1.63 6.52
CA ASN A 90 -0.44 -2.19 7.29
C ASN A 90 -1.63 -1.22 7.36
N ASP A 91 -2.83 -1.76 7.63
CA ASP A 91 -3.99 -0.93 7.93
C ASP A 91 -3.83 -0.25 9.30
N TYR A 92 -4.24 1.02 9.39
CA TYR A 92 -4.11 1.80 10.63
C TYR A 92 -4.99 1.30 11.79
N ARG A 93 -6.08 0.59 11.52
CA ARG A 93 -7.08 0.22 12.54
C ARG A 93 -6.45 -0.75 13.55
N GLY A 94 -6.59 -0.42 14.84
CA GLY A 94 -6.00 -1.18 15.94
C GLY A 94 -4.54 -0.79 16.27
N ILE A 95 -3.96 0.15 15.51
CA ILE A 95 -2.59 0.65 15.71
C ILE A 95 -2.59 2.16 15.97
N ALA A 96 -3.34 2.92 15.18
CA ALA A 96 -3.47 4.37 15.28
C ALA A 96 -4.93 4.83 15.10
N SER A 97 -5.22 6.09 15.43
CA SER A 97 -6.55 6.69 15.25
C SER A 97 -6.86 7.02 13.79
N VAL A 98 -5.83 7.33 13.00
CA VAL A 98 -5.91 7.69 11.58
C VAL A 98 -4.70 7.11 10.81
N PRO A 99 -4.82 6.86 9.49
CA PRO A 99 -3.66 6.52 8.67
C PRO A 99 -2.70 7.72 8.56
N ASN A 100 -1.44 7.46 8.22
CA ASN A 100 -0.43 8.49 7.94
C ASN A 100 0.04 8.48 6.47
N VAL A 101 -0.38 7.47 5.70
CA VAL A 101 -0.21 7.38 4.24
C VAL A 101 -1.50 7.00 3.54
N GLU A 102 -1.57 7.25 2.23
CA GLU A 102 -2.69 6.87 1.38
C GLU A 102 -2.25 6.21 0.07
N PHE A 103 -3.18 5.47 -0.54
CA PHE A 103 -3.07 5.03 -1.91
C PHE A 103 -3.58 6.14 -2.82
N ALA A 104 -2.76 6.57 -3.77
CA ALA A 104 -3.17 7.49 -4.81
C ALA A 104 -2.46 7.16 -6.11
N ASP A 105 -3.21 7.14 -7.20
CA ASP A 105 -2.69 6.97 -8.54
C ASP A 105 -1.97 8.24 -9.02
N PHE A 106 -1.00 8.07 -9.92
CA PHE A 106 -0.33 9.19 -10.57
C PHE A 106 0.24 8.78 -11.93
N LEU A 107 0.28 9.74 -12.85
CA LEU A 107 0.97 9.57 -14.13
C LEU A 107 2.48 9.67 -13.91
N HIS A 108 3.20 8.59 -14.20
CA HIS A 108 4.66 8.60 -14.12
C HIS A 108 5.24 9.15 -15.42
N GLU A 109 5.72 10.39 -15.39
CA GLU A 109 6.08 11.17 -16.58
C GLU A 109 7.07 10.47 -17.51
N SER A 110 8.05 9.73 -16.99
CA SER A 110 9.09 9.12 -17.83
C SER A 110 8.64 7.84 -18.53
N THR A 111 7.62 7.15 -18.02
CA THR A 111 7.10 5.93 -18.65
C THR A 111 5.75 6.15 -19.33
N GLY A 112 5.04 7.22 -18.99
CA GLY A 112 3.70 7.52 -19.50
C GLY A 112 2.61 6.60 -18.96
N PHE A 113 2.92 5.71 -18.01
CA PHE A 113 1.93 4.84 -17.37
C PHE A 113 1.40 5.44 -16.07
N VAL A 114 0.18 5.05 -15.71
CA VAL A 114 -0.40 5.34 -14.40
C VAL A 114 0.06 4.28 -13.40
N TYR A 115 0.54 4.73 -12.25
CA TYR A 115 1.01 3.87 -11.16
C TYR A 115 0.18 4.12 -9.92
N MET A 116 0.06 3.08 -9.09
CA MET A 116 -0.47 3.22 -7.74
C MET A 116 0.66 3.56 -6.77
N GLY A 117 0.60 4.73 -6.16
CA GLY A 117 1.59 5.21 -5.19
C GLY A 117 1.10 5.10 -3.75
N ILE A 118 2.05 4.95 -2.82
CA ILE A 118 1.87 5.24 -1.40
C ILE A 118 2.39 6.64 -1.16
N TRP A 119 1.53 7.53 -0.68
CA TRP A 119 1.84 8.94 -0.46
C TRP A 119 1.70 9.30 1.02
N THR A 120 2.59 10.15 1.52
CA THR A 120 2.40 10.75 2.84
C THR A 120 1.26 11.76 2.82
N LEU A 121 0.55 11.89 3.95
CA LEU A 121 -0.54 12.83 4.11
C LEU A 121 -0.04 14.26 4.43
N ALA A 122 -0.86 15.06 5.12
CA ALA A 122 -0.57 16.46 5.43
C ALA A 122 0.57 16.65 6.45
N ASP A 123 0.85 15.65 7.27
CA ASP A 123 1.88 15.71 8.32
C ASP A 123 3.15 14.94 7.91
N PRO A 124 4.33 15.41 8.34
CA PRO A 124 5.58 14.69 8.10
C PRO A 124 5.63 13.41 8.94
N ILE A 125 6.20 12.35 8.37
CA ILE A 125 6.39 11.08 9.08
C ILE A 125 7.80 11.03 9.66
N GLN A 126 7.89 10.77 10.97
CA GLN A 126 9.16 10.70 11.67
C GLN A 126 9.94 9.43 11.33
N PRO A 127 11.29 9.44 11.43
CA PRO A 127 12.07 8.21 11.28
C PRO A 127 11.54 7.11 12.20
N GLN A 128 11.54 5.87 11.71
CA GLN A 128 11.10 4.66 12.40
C GLN A 128 9.60 4.55 12.70
N ALA A 129 8.79 5.55 12.34
CA ALA A 129 7.35 5.40 12.40
C ALA A 129 6.87 4.35 11.39
N GLU A 130 5.86 3.55 11.78
CA GLU A 130 5.18 2.65 10.86
C GLU A 130 4.34 3.44 9.86
N LEU A 131 4.36 3.03 8.60
CA LEU A 131 3.51 3.54 7.55
C LEU A 131 2.19 2.77 7.61
N LEU A 132 1.13 3.51 7.91
CA LEU A 132 -0.21 2.98 8.17
C LEU A 132 -1.17 3.58 7.16
N ILE A 133 -1.86 2.70 6.43
CA ILE A 133 -2.77 3.06 5.35
C ILE A 133 -4.21 2.68 5.71
N ASN A 134 -5.18 3.05 4.88
CA ASN A 134 -6.54 2.53 4.97
C ASN A 134 -6.76 1.54 3.82
N TYR A 135 -6.89 0.25 4.13
CA TYR A 135 -7.20 -0.80 3.15
C TYR A 135 -8.61 -0.66 2.55
N GLY A 136 -9.47 0.16 3.17
CA GLY A 136 -10.82 0.40 2.71
C GLY A 136 -11.83 -0.62 3.25
N LYS A 137 -13.12 -0.24 3.20
CA LYS A 137 -14.22 -1.01 3.81
C LYS A 137 -14.37 -2.41 3.21
N ARG A 138 -14.10 -2.56 1.90
CA ARG A 138 -14.31 -3.83 1.18
C ARG A 138 -13.38 -4.94 1.68
N PHE A 139 -12.12 -4.61 1.98
CA PHE A 139 -11.16 -5.55 2.55
C PHE A 139 -11.65 -6.12 3.89
N TRP A 140 -12.22 -5.26 4.74
CA TRP A 140 -12.71 -5.67 6.05
C TRP A 140 -14.05 -6.41 6.00
N SER A 141 -14.89 -6.17 4.98
CA SER A 141 -16.16 -6.91 4.81
C SER A 141 -15.99 -8.34 4.27
N SER A 142 -14.81 -8.68 3.75
CA SER A 142 -14.51 -10.01 3.20
C SER A 142 -13.81 -10.94 4.19
N ARG A 143 -13.78 -10.58 5.49
CA ARG A 143 -13.15 -11.37 6.55
C ARG A 143 -14.07 -11.55 7.75
#